data_AF-X1HB17-F1
#
_entry.id   AF-X1HB17-F1
#
_cell.length_a   1.000
_cell.length_b   1.000
_cell.length_c   1.000
_cell.angle_alpha   90.00
_cell.angle_beta   90.00
_cell.angle_gamma   90.00
#
_symmetry.space_group_name_H-M   'P 1'
#
loop_
_entity.id
_entity.type
_entity.pdbx_description
1 polymer ?
#
loop_
_entity_poly.entity_id
_entity_poly.type
_entity_poly.pdbx_seq_one_letter_code
_entity_poly.pdbx_strand_id
1 'polypeptide(L)' 'MAGNTRGKLKEQFEGIHNNFTWCLTHMERALVLIKEHKPELTDGIVAMAEETQTLDKLAQGIYSKL' A
#
# COMPACT_ATOMS: atom_id res chain seq x y z
N MET A 1 -15.92 27.27 6.36
CA MET A 1 -15.87 26.09 5.47
C MET A 1 -15.69 24.78 6.25
N ALA A 2 -16.54 24.52 7.25
CA ALA A 2 -16.43 23.36 8.15
C ALA A 2 -17.25 22.12 7.70
N GLY A 3 -18.00 22.23 6.59
CA GLY A 3 -19.05 21.25 6.24
C GLY A 3 -18.59 19.95 5.57
N ASN A 4 -17.34 19.82 5.10
CA ASN A 4 -16.88 18.62 4.38
C ASN A 4 -15.49 18.11 4.83
N THR A 5 -15.11 18.33 6.08
CA THR A 5 -13.82 17.81 6.57
C THR A 5 -13.77 16.28 6.54
N ARG A 6 -14.89 15.62 6.89
CA ARG A 6 -15.02 14.16 6.87
C ARG A 6 -14.83 13.57 5.46
N GLY A 7 -15.52 14.12 4.45
CA GLY A 7 -15.39 13.66 3.07
C GLY A 7 -13.98 13.84 2.52
N LYS A 8 -13.38 15.02 2.77
CA LYS A 8 -11.99 15.27 2.40
C LYS A 8 -11.01 14.30 3.06
N LEU A 9 -11.19 13.98 4.34
CA LEU A 9 -10.35 12.98 5.02
C LEU A 9 -10.52 11.60 4.38
N LYS A 10 -11.76 11.17 4.07
CA LYS A 10 -12.00 9.92 3.36
C LYS A 10 -11.28 9.86 2.02
N GLU A 11 -11.37 10.91 1.21
CA GLU A 11 -10.67 11.00 -0.08
C GLU A 11 -9.16 10.83 0.08
N GLN A 12 -8.55 11.42 1.11
CA GLN A 12 -7.11 11.26 1.36
C GLN A 12 -6.74 9.82 1.75
N PHE A 13 -7.51 9.18 2.64
CA PHE A 13 -7.22 7.80 3.06
C PHE A 13 -7.51 6.78 1.96
N GLU A 14 -8.51 7.01 1.11
CA GLU A 14 -8.76 6.21 -0.09
C GLU A 14 -7.62 6.37 -1.11
N GLY A 15 -7.09 7.59 -1.27
CA GLY A 15 -5.89 7.83 -2.07
C GLY A 15 -4.67 7.05 -1.57
N ILE A 16 -4.47 6.99 -0.24
CA ILE A 16 -3.40 6.18 0.36
C ILE A 16 -3.59 4.69 0.05
N HIS A 17 -4.80 4.16 0.20
CA HIS A 17 -5.11 2.76 -0.10
C HIS A 17 -4.82 2.39 -1.56
N ASN A 18 -5.26 3.25 -2.49
CA ASN A 18 -4.99 3.08 -3.92
C ASN A 18 -3.49 3.10 -4.23
N ASN A 19 -2.72 3.98 -3.59
CA ASN A 19 -1.27 4.04 -3.75
C ASN A 19 -0.59 2.76 -3.25
N PHE A 20 -1.00 2.23 -2.10
CA PHE A 20 -0.45 0.97 -1.60
C PHE A 20 -0.79 -0.22 -2.50
N THR A 21 -1.97 -0.25 -3.11
CA THR A 21 -2.32 -1.25 -4.15
C THR A 21 -1.34 -1.22 -5.33
N TRP A 22 -0.95 -0.02 -5.77
CA TRP A 22 0.08 0.14 -6.80
C TRP A 22 1.46 -0.31 -6.32
N CYS A 23 1.86 0.04 -5.09
CA CYS A 23 3.11 -0.45 -4.51
C CYS A 23 3.18 -1.98 -4.51
N LEU A 24 2.11 -2.67 -4.10
CA LEU A 24 2.02 -4.14 -4.13
C LEU A 24 2.16 -4.69 -5.55
N THR A 25 1.46 -4.09 -6.52
CA THR A 25 1.57 -4.47 -7.93
C THR A 25 3.01 -4.33 -8.45
N HIS A 26 3.73 -3.28 -8.06
CA HIS A 26 5.13 -3.10 -8.44
C HIS A 26 6.06 -4.12 -7.80
N MET A 27 5.82 -4.49 -6.55
CA MET A 27 6.60 -5.53 -5.86
C MET A 27 6.39 -6.91 -6.48
N GLU A 28 5.15 -7.27 -6.83
CA GLU A 28 4.87 -8.51 -7.57
C GLU A 28 5.60 -8.55 -8.92
N ARG A 29 5.56 -7.46 -9.68
CA ARG A 29 6.30 -7.35 -10.95
C ARG A 29 7.80 -7.42 -10.73
N ALA A 30 8.32 -6.82 -9.67
CA ALA A 30 9.74 -6.87 -9.33
C ALA A 30 10.17 -8.31 -9.03
N LEU A 31 9.38 -9.09 -8.26
CA LEU A 31 9.63 -10.51 -8.00
C LEU A 31 9.76 -11.32 -9.29
N VAL A 32 8.90 -11.06 -10.28
CA VAL A 32 8.98 -11.72 -11.60
C VAL A 32 10.30 -11.37 -12.31
N LEU A 33 10.72 -10.10 -12.30
CA LEU A 33 11.93 -9.63 -12.96
C LEU A 33 13.22 -10.18 -12.34
N ILE A 34 13.25 -10.34 -11.01
CA ILE A 34 14.47 -10.79 -10.31
C ILE A 34 14.61 -12.30 -10.24
N LYS A 35 13.55 -13.07 -10.52
CA LYS A 35 13.45 -14.52 -10.24
C LYS A 35 14.66 -15.33 -10.71
N GLU A 36 15.16 -15.05 -11.91
CA GLU A 36 16.28 -15.80 -12.52
C GLU A 36 17.64 -15.07 -12.39
N HIS A 37 17.64 -13.81 -11.96
CA HIS A 37 18.84 -12.96 -12.00
C HIS A 37 19.37 -12.55 -10.63
N LYS A 38 18.50 -12.33 -9.65
CA LYS A 38 18.83 -11.84 -8.31
C LYS A 38 17.88 -12.42 -7.25
N PRO A 39 17.78 -13.75 -7.10
CA PRO A 39 16.86 -14.38 -6.16
C PRO A 39 17.12 -13.97 -4.71
N GLU A 40 18.32 -13.52 -4.36
CA GLU A 40 18.69 -13.01 -3.03
C GLU A 40 17.93 -11.74 -2.63
N LEU A 41 17.34 -11.01 -3.58
CA LEU A 41 16.50 -9.84 -3.28
C LEU A 41 15.05 -10.21 -2.93
N THR A 42 14.66 -11.48 -3.10
CA THR A 42 13.28 -11.96 -2.89
C THR A 42 12.79 -11.63 -1.48
N ASP A 43 13.57 -11.99 -0.45
CA ASP A 43 13.17 -11.81 0.95
C ASP A 43 12.96 -10.32 1.28
N GLY A 44 13.79 -9.43 0.72
CA GLY A 44 13.63 -7.99 0.89
C GLY A 44 12.35 -7.45 0.25
N ILE A 45 12.02 -7.91 -0.97
CA ILE A 45 10.80 -7.48 -1.67
C ILE A 45 9.55 -8.04 -0.98
N VAL A 46 9.59 -9.29 -0.51
CA VAL A 46 8.49 -9.89 0.26
C VAL A 46 8.27 -9.13 1.58
N ALA A 47 9.33 -8.83 2.32
CA ALA A 47 9.22 -8.03 3.55
C ALA A 47 8.62 -6.64 3.27
N MET A 48 9.03 -5.96 2.20
CA MET A 48 8.42 -4.67 1.82
C MET A 48 6.93 -4.80 1.48
N ALA A 49 6.51 -5.91 0.85
CA ALA A 49 5.11 -6.15 0.53
C ALA A 49 4.27 -6.35 1.80
N GLU A 50 4.78 -7.12 2.76
CA GLU A 50 4.12 -7.35 4.07
C GLU A 50 3.96 -6.05 4.87
N GLU A 51 4.99 -5.21 4.92
CA GLU A 51 4.92 -3.91 5.59
C GLU A 51 3.95 -2.96 4.88
N THR A 52 3.92 -2.98 3.55
CA THR A 52 2.94 -2.19 2.77
C THR A 52 1.51 -2.60 3.07
N GLN A 53 1.24 -3.91 3.18
CA GLN A 53 -0.09 -4.40 3.59
C GLN A 53 -0.44 -3.99 5.02
N THR A 54 0.54 -3.95 5.92
CA THR A 54 0.34 -3.48 7.30
C THR A 54 -0.04 -2.00 7.33
N LEU A 55 0.68 -1.15 6.59
CA LEU A 55 0.37 0.27 6.46
C LEU A 55 -1.01 0.50 5.83
N ASP A 56 -1.37 -0.29 4.82
CA ASP A 56 -2.68 -0.21 4.17
C ASP A 56 -3.82 -0.56 5.12
N LYS A 57 -3.68 -1.64 5.90
CA LYS A 57 -4.65 -2.00 6.94
C LYS A 57 -4.82 -0.89 7.98
N LEU A 58 -3.75 -0.20 8.36
CA LEU A 58 -3.83 0.95 9.27
C LEU A 58 -4.60 2.12 8.63
N ALA A 59 -4.34 2.44 7.36
CA ALA A 59 -5.06 3.49 6.63
C ALA A 59 -6.57 3.16 6.51
N GLN A 60 -6.91 1.93 6.12
CA GLN A 60 -8.29 1.44 6.09
C GLN A 60 -8.94 1.44 7.48
N GLY A 61 -8.17 1.13 8.52
CA GLY A 61 -8.60 1.19 9.92
C GLY A 61 -8.97 2.62 10.37
N ILE A 62 -8.31 3.65 9.83
CA ILE A 62 -8.70 5.05 10.05
C ILE A 62 -9.94 5.39 9.21
N TYR A 63 -9.94 5.03 7.92
CA TYR A 63 -11.07 5.24 7.01
C TYR A 63 -12.40 4.68 7.55
N SER A 64 -12.37 3.46 8.11
CA SER A 64 -13.55 2.79 8.67
C SER A 64 -14.14 3.49 9.89
N LYS A 65 -13.35 4.31 10.59
CA LYS A 65 -13.77 5.09 11.77
C LYS A 65 -14.23 6.50 11.41
N LEU A 66 -13.97 6.96 10.18
CA LEU A 66 -14.39 8.26 9.67
C LEU A 66 -15.85 8.26 9.24
#